data_AF-Q6HFD1-F1
#
_entry.id   AF-Q6HFD1-F1
#
_cell.length_a   1.000
_cell.length_b   1.000
_cell.length_c   1.000
_cell.angle_alpha   90.00
_cell.angle_beta   90.00
_cell.angle_gamma   90.00
#
_symmetry.space_group_name_H-M   'P 1'
#
loop_
_entity.id
_entity.type
_entity.pdbx_description
1 polymer ?
#
loop_
_entity_poly.entity_id
_entity_poly.type
_entity_poly.pdbx_seq_one_letter_code
_entity_poly.pdbx_strand_id
1 'polypeptide(L)'
;MKWWKLSGQILLLFCFAWTGEWIAKQAHLPVPGSIIGIFLLLISLKFNLVKKEWIQDGADFLLKELILFFIPSAVAVIRYKDTLSQYGIDLILIIMISTLCVTLVTGLLTELLLKRKGSVQ
;
A
#
# COMPACT_ATOMS: atom_id res chain seq x y z
N MET A 1 -15.92 23.27 11.53
CA MET A 1 -14.45 23.42 11.66
C MET A 1 -13.73 22.05 11.70
N LYS A 2 -14.04 21.13 10.77
CA LYS A 2 -13.42 19.78 10.72
C LYS A 2 -12.14 19.72 9.87
N TRP A 3 -12.02 20.61 8.87
CA TRP A 3 -10.87 20.67 7.96
C TRP A 3 -9.53 20.74 8.68
N TRP A 4 -9.43 21.49 9.78
CA TRP A 4 -8.17 21.57 10.53
C TRP A 4 -7.73 20.24 11.14
N LYS A 5 -8.69 19.47 11.68
CA LYS A 5 -8.41 18.12 12.18
C LYS A 5 -7.92 17.25 11.04
N LEU A 6 -8.66 17.22 9.93
CA LEU A 6 -8.32 16.42 8.75
C LEU A 6 -6.90 16.73 8.24
N SER A 7 -6.57 18.01 8.06
CA SER A 7 -5.23 18.45 7.67
C SER A 7 -4.16 18.02 8.66
N GLY A 8 -4.42 18.09 9.97
CA GLY A 8 -3.49 17.61 11.00
C GLY A 8 -3.28 16.10 10.96
N GLN A 9 -4.34 15.31 10.73
CA GLN A 9 -4.25 13.85 10.60
C GLN A 9 -3.45 13.46 9.35
N ILE A 10 -3.70 14.14 8.22
CA ILE A 10 -2.95 13.95 6.98
C ILE A 10 -1.47 14.32 7.16
N LEU A 11 -1.19 15.46 7.82
CA LEU A 11 0.18 15.87 8.13
C LEU A 11 0.91 14.79 8.94
N LEU A 12 0.25 14.20 9.93
CA LEU A 12 0.82 13.13 10.74
C LEU A 12 1.14 11.89 9.88
N LEU A 13 0.25 11.47 8.97
CA LEU A 13 0.53 10.40 8.01
C LEU A 13 1.74 10.74 7.11
N PHE A 14 1.83 11.98 6.63
CA PHE A 14 2.98 12.45 5.86
C PHE A 14 4.28 12.43 6.67
N CYS A 15 4.25 12.76 7.97
CA CYS A 15 5.43 12.65 8.83
C CYS A 15 5.94 11.21 8.90
N PHE A 16 5.07 10.22 9.09
CA PHE A 16 5.46 8.81 9.08
C PHE A 16 6.02 8.37 7.72
N ALA A 17 5.41 8.80 6.62
CA ALA A 17 5.92 8.53 5.27
C ALA A 17 7.30 9.16 5.04
N TRP A 18 7.49 10.41 5.47
CA TRP A 18 8.76 11.13 5.35
C TRP A 18 9.86 10.49 6.19
N THR A 19 9.56 10.10 7.44
CA THR A 19 10.50 9.37 8.30
C THR A 19 10.87 8.03 7.68
N GLY A 20 9.91 7.28 7.12
CA GLY A 20 10.17 6.05 6.41
C GLY A 20 11.08 6.23 5.19
N GLU A 21 10.88 7.30 4.42
CA GLU A 21 11.74 7.68 3.28
C GLU A 21 13.15 8.04 3.73
N TRP A 22 13.30 8.78 4.83
CA TRP A 22 14.60 9.08 5.39
C TRP A 22 15.35 7.81 5.82
N ILE A 23 14.66 6.89 6.51
CA ILE A 23 15.24 5.60 6.91
C ILE A 23 15.61 4.75 5.68
N ALA A 24 14.72 4.65 4.69
CA ALA A 24 14.97 3.88 3.48
C ALA A 24 16.24 4.36 2.75
N LYS A 25 16.42 5.68 2.64
CA LYS A 25 17.62 6.28 2.04
C LYS A 25 18.88 5.98 2.84
N GLN A 26 18.85 6.16 4.16
CA GLN A 26 20.02 5.91 5.01
C GLN A 26 20.42 4.43 5.02
N ALA A 27 19.43 3.54 5.05
CA ALA A 27 19.65 2.09 5.04
C ALA A 27 19.84 1.51 3.62
N HIS A 28 19.78 2.34 2.57
CA HIS A 28 19.88 1.94 1.15
C HIS A 28 18.95 0.76 0.79
N LEU A 29 17.74 0.76 1.36
CA LEU A 29 16.81 -0.34 1.18
C LEU A 29 16.12 -0.25 -0.20
N PRO A 30 15.98 -1.36 -0.94
CA PRO A 30 15.30 -1.40 -2.23
C PRO A 30 13.77 -1.42 -2.08
N VAL A 31 13.22 -0.68 -1.12
CA VAL A 31 11.78 -0.56 -0.87
C VAL A 31 11.41 0.91 -0.76
N PRO A 32 10.22 1.32 -1.25
CA PRO A 32 9.72 2.67 -1.05
C PRO A 32 9.67 3.01 0.45
N GLY A 33 10.08 4.22 0.82
CA GLY A 33 10.06 4.67 2.20
C GLY A 33 8.68 4.65 2.83
N SER A 34 7.62 4.83 2.04
CA SER A 34 6.24 4.73 2.49
C SER A 34 5.91 3.35 3.09
N ILE A 35 6.51 2.26 2.60
CA ILE A 35 6.33 0.92 3.17
C ILE A 35 6.88 0.90 4.60
N ILE A 36 8.09 1.44 4.80
CA ILE A 36 8.69 1.57 6.14
C ILE A 36 7.83 2.48 7.02
N GLY A 37 7.33 3.59 6.49
CA GLY A 37 6.42 4.50 7.18
C GLY A 37 5.15 3.79 7.67
N ILE A 38 4.56 2.89 6.87
CA ILE A 38 3.42 2.06 7.27
C ILE A 38 3.79 1.12 8.41
N PHE A 39 4.95 0.46 8.36
CA PHE A 39 5.41 -0.39 9.46
C PHE A 39 5.64 0.39 10.75
N LEU A 40 6.26 1.58 10.66
CA LEU A 40 6.43 2.47 11.81
C LEU A 40 5.09 2.87 12.41
N LEU A 41 4.14 3.29 11.56
CA LEU A 41 2.80 3.66 11.99
C LEU A 41 2.08 2.48 12.65
N LEU A 42 2.19 1.28 12.07
CA LEU A 42 1.62 0.05 12.62
C LEU A 42 2.19 -0.26 14.01
N ILE A 43 3.52 -0.15 14.16
CA ILE A 43 4.21 -0.34 15.44
C ILE A 43 3.75 0.73 16.44
N SER A 44 3.68 1.99 16.05
CA SER A 44 3.18 3.09 16.87
C SER A 44 1.72 2.89 17.32
N LEU A 45 0.86 2.35 16.44
CA LEU A 45 -0.52 1.97 16.79
C LEU A 45 -0.55 0.79 17.76
N LYS A 46 0.25 -0.25 17.50
CA LYS A 46 0.32 -1.44 18.38
C LYS A 46 0.73 -1.07 19.80
N PHE A 47 1.69 -0.15 19.94
CA PHE A 47 2.14 0.35 21.24
C PHE A 47 1.32 1.54 21.77
N ASN A 48 0.22 1.92 21.10
CA ASN A 48 -0.64 3.05 21.45
C ASN A 48 0.08 4.42 21.54
N LEU A 49 1.25 4.59 20.91
CA LEU A 49 1.90 5.90 20.78
C LEU A 49 1.06 6.85 19.89
N VAL A 50 0.37 6.28 18.90
CA VAL A 50 -0.57 6.99 18.04
C VAL A 50 -1.91 6.28 18.14
N LYS A 51 -2.96 7.02 18.47
CA LYS A 51 -4.33 6.48 18.49
C LYS A 51 -4.89 6.43 17.08
N LYS A 52 -5.68 5.40 16.77
CA LYS A 52 -6.36 5.27 15.47
C LYS A 52 -7.20 6.51 15.12
N GLU A 53 -7.86 7.09 16.11
CA GLU A 53 -8.67 8.32 16.00
C GLU A 53 -7.88 9.53 15.47
N TRP A 54 -6.54 9.53 15.60
CA TRP A 54 -5.68 10.63 15.15
C TRP A 54 -5.31 10.55 13.68
N ILE A 55 -5.67 9.48 12.99
CA ILE A 55 -5.32 9.28 11.57
C ILE A 55 -6.50 8.83 10.71
N GLN A 56 -7.55 8.29 11.33
CA GLN A 56 -8.60 7.57 10.62
C GLN A 56 -9.30 8.43 9.55
N ASP A 57 -9.81 9.62 9.91
CA ASP A 57 -10.52 10.47 8.95
C ASP A 57 -9.60 10.94 7.81
N GLY A 58 -8.34 11.23 8.14
CA GLY A 58 -7.30 11.64 7.19
C GLY A 58 -6.93 10.52 6.22
N ALA A 59 -6.77 9.30 6.73
CA ALA A 59 -6.49 8.12 5.93
C ALA A 59 -7.68 7.80 5.01
N ASP A 60 -8.91 7.81 5.53
CA ASP A 60 -10.13 7.56 4.77
C ASP A 60 -10.32 8.61 3.65
N PHE A 61 -9.99 9.87 3.92
CA PHE A 61 -10.01 10.93 2.91
C PHE A 61 -8.98 10.69 1.79
N LEU A 62 -7.73 10.36 2.15
CA LEU A 62 -6.69 10.06 1.15
C LEU A 62 -7.02 8.82 0.32
N LEU A 63 -7.58 7.78 0.94
CA LEU A 63 -8.03 6.57 0.26
C LEU A 63 -9.15 6.85 -0.72
N LYS A 64 -10.08 7.75 -0.38
CA LYS A 64 -11.13 8.20 -1.30
C LYS A 64 -10.56 8.91 -2.52
N GLU A 65 -9.55 9.75 -2.32
CA GLU A 65 -8.93 10.52 -3.42
C GLU A 65 -7.91 9.71 -4.24
N LEU A 66 -7.55 8.51 -3.78
CA LEU A 66 -6.62 7.62 -4.48
C LEU A 66 -7.02 7.36 -5.94
N ILE A 67 -8.34 7.28 -6.22
CA ILE A 67 -8.88 7.11 -7.58
C ILE A 67 -8.45 8.27 -8.50
N LEU A 68 -8.48 9.51 -8.00
CA LEU A 68 -8.05 10.67 -8.77
C LEU A 68 -6.56 10.54 -9.14
N PHE A 69 -5.72 10.02 -8.26
CA PHE A 69 -4.28 9.84 -8.51
C PHE A 69 -3.97 8.74 -9.53
N PHE A 70 -4.88 7.80 -9.76
CA PHE A 70 -4.75 6.84 -10.85
C PHE A 70 -4.97 7.48 -12.23
N ILE A 71 -5.69 8.61 -12.34
CA ILE A 71 -5.97 9.24 -13.64
C ILE A 71 -4.67 9.72 -14.33
N PRO A 72 -3.79 10.53 -13.69
CA PRO A 72 -2.52 10.91 -14.31
C PRO A 72 -1.64 9.71 -14.66
N SER A 73 -1.62 8.68 -13.80
CA SER A 73 -0.87 7.44 -14.06
C SER A 73 -1.40 6.71 -15.30
N ALA A 74 -2.73 6.57 -15.42
CA ALA A 74 -3.37 5.96 -16.58
C ALA A 74 -3.11 6.76 -17.87
N VAL A 75 -3.23 8.09 -17.82
CA VAL A 75 -2.95 8.97 -18.97
C VAL A 75 -1.49 8.89 -19.40
N ALA A 76 -0.55 8.76 -18.45
CA ALA A 76 0.86 8.63 -18.75
C ALA A 76 1.16 7.36 -19.58
N VAL A 77 0.46 6.26 -19.33
CA VAL A 77 0.64 4.98 -20.05
C VAL A 77 0.24 5.10 -21.53
N ILE A 78 -0.75 5.94 -21.87
CA ILE A 78 -1.21 6.13 -23.27
C ILE A 78 -0.07 6.62 -24.18
N ARG A 79 0.91 7.36 -23.64
CA ARG A 79 2.07 7.86 -24.40
C ARG A 79 2.99 6.73 -24.89
N TYR A 80 2.91 5.55 -24.29
CA TYR A 80 3.70 4.38 -24.66
C TYR A 80 2.95 3.45 -25.63
N LYS A 81 2.11 4.02 -26.51
CA LYS A 81 1.22 3.28 -27.41
C LYS A 81 1.94 2.20 -28.22
N ASP A 82 3.11 2.50 -28.79
CA ASP A 82 3.85 1.54 -29.61
C ASP A 82 4.40 0.38 -28.78
N THR A 83 4.93 0.67 -27.59
CA THR A 83 5.37 -0.35 -26.63
C THR A 83 4.20 -1.20 -26.15
N LEU A 84 3.04 -0.59 -25.86
CA LEU A 84 1.82 -1.32 -25.50
C LEU A 84 1.27 -2.13 -26.68
N SER A 85 1.42 -1.68 -27.92
CA SER A 85 1.01 -2.47 -29.09
C SER A 85 1.91 -3.69 -29.28
N GLN A 86 3.19 -3.57 -28.95
CA GLN A 86 4.15 -4.66 -29.10
C GLN A 86 4.05 -5.67 -27.96
N TYR A 87 3.92 -5.21 -26.71
CA TYR A 87 3.99 -6.06 -25.50
C TYR A 87 2.67 -6.11 -24.71
N GLY A 88 1.59 -5.51 -25.21
CA GLY A 88 0.33 -5.39 -24.46
C GLY A 88 -0.29 -6.73 -24.09
N ILE A 89 -0.20 -7.72 -24.99
CA ILE A 89 -0.67 -9.09 -24.72
C ILE A 89 0.18 -9.73 -23.62
N ASP A 90 1.50 -9.57 -23.68
CA ASP A 90 2.43 -10.08 -22.66
C ASP A 90 2.16 -9.45 -21.29
N LEU A 91 1.87 -8.13 -21.26
CA LEU A 91 1.48 -7.41 -20.05
C LEU A 91 0.16 -7.92 -19.46
N ILE A 92 -0.85 -8.17 -20.28
CA ILE A 92 -2.13 -8.73 -19.81
C ILE A 92 -1.91 -10.13 -19.23
N LEU A 93 -1.17 -10.99 -19.95
CA LEU A 93 -0.88 -12.34 -19.50
C LEU A 93 -0.08 -12.36 -18.20
N ILE A 94 0.97 -11.54 -18.05
CA ILE A 94 1.75 -11.51 -16.82
C ILE A 94 0.92 -10.99 -15.63
N ILE A 95 0.03 -10.01 -15.84
CA ILE A 95 -0.89 -9.53 -14.79
C ILE A 95 -1.85 -10.64 -14.37
N MET A 96 -2.48 -11.34 -15.32
CA MET A 96 -3.39 -12.44 -15.01
C MET A 96 -2.68 -13.59 -14.30
N ILE A 97 -1.56 -14.06 -14.83
CA ILE A 97 -0.79 -15.17 -14.26
C ILE A 97 -0.27 -14.81 -12.87
N SER A 98 0.29 -13.60 -12.69
CA SER A 98 0.78 -13.16 -11.38
C SER A 98 -0.34 -13.05 -10.35
N THR A 99 -1.50 -12.49 -10.73
CA THR A 99 -2.67 -12.39 -9.84
C THR A 99 -3.16 -13.78 -9.41
N LEU A 100 -3.28 -14.71 -10.36
CA LEU A 100 -3.67 -16.09 -10.07
C LEU A 100 -2.63 -16.78 -9.18
N CYS A 101 -1.33 -16.63 -9.50
CA CYS A 101 -0.25 -17.21 -8.72
C CYS A 101 -0.25 -16.71 -7.27
N VAL A 102 -0.33 -15.40 -7.05
CA VAL A 102 -0.40 -14.80 -5.70
C VAL A 102 -1.63 -15.31 -4.96
N THR A 103 -2.80 -15.36 -5.60
CA THR A 103 -4.04 -15.83 -4.98
C THR A 103 -3.98 -17.33 -4.63
N LEU A 104 -3.43 -18.18 -5.52
CA LEU A 104 -3.25 -19.61 -5.26
C LEU A 104 -2.26 -19.86 -4.13
N VAL A 105 -1.10 -19.19 -4.15
CA VAL A 105 -0.07 -19.36 -3.10
C VAL A 105 -0.59 -18.89 -1.75
N THR A 106 -1.22 -17.71 -1.68
CA THR A 106 -1.83 -17.20 -0.45
C THR A 106 -2.98 -18.09 0.05
N GLY A 107 -3.82 -18.60 -0.85
CA GLY A 107 -4.88 -19.55 -0.54
C GLY A 107 -4.36 -20.87 0.03
N LEU A 108 -3.41 -21.52 -0.65
CA LEU A 108 -2.78 -22.77 -0.21
C LEU A 108 -2.04 -22.59 1.11
N LEU A 109 -1.29 -21.49 1.27
CA LEU A 109 -0.58 -21.20 2.52
C LEU A 109 -1.57 -21.01 3.69
N THR A 110 -2.66 -20.30 3.46
CA THR A 110 -3.73 -20.14 4.46
C THR A 110 -4.34 -21.49 4.82
N GLU A 111 -4.65 -22.34 3.85
CA GLU A 111 -5.20 -23.69 4.09
C GLU A 111 -4.23 -24.58 4.89
N LEU A 112 -2.93 -24.54 4.58
CA LEU A 112 -1.90 -25.27 5.32
C LEU A 112 -1.78 -24.80 6.78
N LEU A 113 -1.82 -23.49 7.01
CA LEU A 113 -1.78 -22.92 8.36
C LEU A 113 -3.04 -23.26 9.17
N LEU A 114 -4.22 -23.25 8.54
CA LEU A 114 -5.48 -23.65 9.17
C LEU A 114 -5.51 -25.15 9.49
N LYS A 115 -5.06 -26.02 8.59
CA LYS A 115 -4.94 -27.48 8.84
C LYS A 115 -4.01 -27.78 10.03
N ARG A 116 -2.92 -27.02 10.19
CA ARG A 116 -2.04 -27.12 11.36
C ARG A 116 -2.68 -26.63 12.65
N LYS A 117 -3.53 -25.60 12.58
CA LYS A 117 -4.26 -25.10 13.73
C LYS A 117 -5.49 -25.96 14.06
N GLY A 118 -5.96 -26.80 13.14
CA GLY A 118 -7.12 -27.69 13.27
C GLY A 118 -6.96 -28.90 14.20
N SER A 119 -5.89 -28.97 15.01
CA SER A 119 -5.89 -29.66 16.30
C SER A 119 -6.23 -28.74 17.48
N VAL A 120 -6.78 -27.55 17.20
CA VAL A 120 -7.26 -26.55 18.16
C VAL A 120 -8.66 -26.14 17.73
N GLN A 121 -9.57 -27.11 17.83
CA GLN A 121 -11.00 -26.86 18.03
C GLN A 121 -11.21 -26.66 19.53
#